data_AF-A0A350CNQ3-F1
#
_entry.id   AF-A0A350CNQ3-F1
#
_cell.length_a   1.000
_cell.length_b   1.000
_cell.length_c   1.000
_cell.angle_alpha   90.00
_cell.angle_beta   90.00
_cell.angle_gamma   90.00
#
_symmetry.space_group_name_H-M   'P 1'
#
loop_
_entity.id
_entity.type
_entity.pdbx_description
1 polymer ?
#
loop_
_entity_poly.entity_id
_entity_poly.type
_entity_poly.pdbx_seq_one_letter_code
_entity_poly.pdbx_strand_id
1 'polypeptide(L)'
;MPSKLPTFPGPLTARGAVLAVLLSNEDQTGAEPLQGRVTLAAIVRTLKRKYNWPIETHSFPANAADGRATWATVYSLPQPVIDAALERGGRDWLRSRKVARRGLARLDE
;
A
#
# COMPACT_ATOMS: atom_id res chain seq x y z
N MET A 1 23.62 -4.57 -11.60
CA MET A 1 23.57 -4.19 -10.18
C MET A 1 22.52 -5.05 -9.51
N PRO A 2 22.78 -5.74 -8.39
CA PRO A 2 21.74 -6.52 -7.74
C PRO A 2 20.67 -5.53 -7.25
N SER A 3 19.48 -5.61 -7.85
CA SER A 3 18.31 -4.85 -7.40
C SER A 3 18.06 -5.21 -5.93
N LYS A 4 18.19 -4.21 -5.04
CA LYS A 4 17.92 -4.42 -3.60
C LYS A 4 16.53 -5.02 -3.44
N LEU A 5 16.44 -6.11 -2.69
CA LEU A 5 15.17 -6.76 -2.41
C LEU A 5 14.22 -5.79 -1.68
N PRO A 6 12.90 -5.87 -1.96
CA PRO A 6 11.91 -5.10 -1.23
C PRO A 6 11.94 -5.42 0.27
N THR A 7 11.80 -4.37 1.09
CA THR A 7 11.77 -4.48 2.56
C THR A 7 10.44 -4.00 3.12
N PHE A 8 9.97 -4.66 4.18
CA PHE A 8 8.69 -4.31 4.80
C PHE A 8 8.87 -3.10 5.74
N PRO A 9 8.03 -2.05 5.64
CA PRO A 9 7.98 -0.97 6.60
C PRO A 9 7.35 -1.43 7.93
N GLY A 10 7.44 -0.56 8.95
CA GLY A 10 6.79 -0.82 10.24
C GLY A 10 5.29 -1.09 10.07
N PRO A 11 4.74 -2.15 10.70
CA PRO A 11 3.41 -2.68 10.39
C PRO A 11 2.28 -1.73 10.75
N LEU A 12 2.45 -0.79 11.69
CA LEU A 12 1.42 0.20 12.06
C LEU A 12 1.57 1.56 11.38
N THR A 13 2.54 1.72 10.47
CA THR A 13 2.75 3.00 9.77
C THR A 13 1.78 3.19 8.60
N ALA A 14 1.57 4.43 8.15
CA ALA A 14 0.81 4.72 6.93
C ALA A 14 1.40 4.03 5.68
N ARG A 15 2.73 3.90 5.62
CA ARG A 15 3.44 3.12 4.59
C ARG A 15 3.08 1.63 4.65
N GLY A 16 3.03 1.07 5.85
CA GLY A 16 2.57 -0.30 6.09
C GLY A 16 1.09 -0.48 5.73
N ALA A 17 0.26 0.53 5.92
CA ALA A 17 -1.14 0.48 5.49
C ALA A 17 -1.26 0.34 3.97
N VAL A 18 -0.60 1.24 3.22
CA VAL A 18 -0.61 1.20 1.75
C VAL A 18 0.00 -0.11 1.21
N LEU A 19 1.13 -0.55 1.78
CA LEU A 19 1.74 -1.81 1.35
C LEU A 19 0.84 -3.02 1.64
N ALA A 20 0.12 -3.05 2.76
CA ALA A 20 -0.79 -4.14 3.06
C ALA A 20 -1.91 -4.26 2.02
N VAL A 21 -2.48 -3.12 1.58
CA VAL A 21 -3.50 -3.11 0.52
C VAL A 21 -2.91 -3.64 -0.81
N LEU A 22 -1.72 -3.16 -1.18
CA LEU A 22 -1.04 -3.62 -2.40
C LEU A 22 -0.72 -5.12 -2.39
N LEU A 23 -0.40 -5.69 -1.22
CA LEU A 23 -0.10 -7.13 -1.08
C LEU A 23 -1.35 -8.00 -1.00
N SER A 24 -2.47 -7.46 -0.51
CA SER A 24 -3.75 -8.16 -0.47
C SER A 24 -4.43 -8.24 -1.84
N ASN A 25 -3.87 -7.54 -2.85
CA ASN A 25 -4.46 -7.40 -4.20
C ASN A 25 -5.93 -6.94 -4.16
N GLU A 26 -6.32 -6.26 -3.09
CA GLU A 26 -7.61 -5.60 -3.00
C GLU A 26 -7.46 -4.25 -3.70
N ASP A 27 -8.34 -4.03 -4.66
CA ASP A 27 -8.44 -2.81 -5.43
C ASP A 27 -8.55 -1.62 -4.44
N GLN A 28 -7.71 -0.59 -4.59
CA GLN A 28 -7.63 0.54 -3.63
C GLN A 28 -8.91 1.40 -3.60
N THR A 29 -9.94 1.01 -4.35
CA THR A 29 -11.26 1.59 -4.47
C THR A 29 -12.06 1.42 -3.17
N GLY A 30 -11.64 2.13 -2.13
CA GLY A 30 -12.35 2.15 -0.84
C GLY A 30 -11.46 2.33 0.38
N ALA A 31 -10.13 2.42 0.21
CA ALA A 31 -9.27 2.74 1.35
C ALA A 31 -9.63 4.13 1.89
N GLU A 32 -9.99 4.20 3.17
CA GLU A 32 -10.24 5.47 3.85
C GLU A 32 -9.10 6.45 3.53
N PRO A 33 -9.42 7.72 3.21
CA PRO A 33 -8.40 8.70 2.89
C PRO A 33 -7.38 8.74 4.02
N LEU A 34 -6.10 8.61 3.66
CA LEU A 34 -5.00 8.68 4.61
C LEU A 34 -5.16 9.95 5.45
N GLN A 35 -5.53 9.78 6.72
CA GLN A 35 -5.70 10.90 7.63
C GLN A 35 -4.31 11.44 7.99
N GLY A 36 -3.95 12.62 7.46
CA GLY A 36 -2.67 13.29 7.73
C GLY A 36 -2.17 14.16 6.57
N ARG A 37 -1.03 14.84 6.78
CA ARG A 37 -0.39 15.71 5.76
C ARG A 37 0.24 14.95 4.58
N VAL A 38 0.32 13.62 4.64
CA VAL A 38 1.08 12.83 3.67
C VAL A 38 0.14 12.19 2.66
N THR A 39 0.31 12.55 1.39
CA THR A 39 -0.49 12.01 0.28
C THR A 39 -0.12 10.57 -0.06
N LEU A 40 -1.06 9.83 -0.67
CA LEU A 40 -0.81 8.47 -1.19
C LEU A 40 0.40 8.43 -2.12
N ALA A 41 0.51 9.40 -3.04
CA ALA A 41 1.64 9.52 -3.97
C ALA A 41 2.99 9.67 -3.24
N ALA A 42 3.04 10.42 -2.12
CA ALA A 42 4.25 10.57 -1.31
C ALA A 42 4.63 9.25 -0.60
N ILE A 43 3.63 8.51 -0.11
CA ILE A 43 3.84 7.17 0.48
C ILE A 43 4.38 6.20 -0.57
N VAL A 44 3.74 6.13 -1.74
CA VAL A 44 4.18 5.26 -2.86
C VAL A 44 5.61 5.61 -3.29
N ARG A 45 5.93 6.91 -3.43
CA ARG A 45 7.29 7.36 -3.75
C ARG A 45 8.30 6.88 -2.70
N THR A 46 7.92 6.91 -1.42
CA THR A 46 8.78 6.40 -0.34
C THR A 46 8.94 4.89 -0.40
N LEU A 47 7.87 4.13 -0.68
CA LEU A 47 7.94 2.67 -0.85
C LEU A 47 8.86 2.28 -2.01
N LYS A 48 8.77 2.99 -3.14
CA LYS A 48 9.66 2.80 -4.29
C LYS A 48 11.12 3.09 -3.94
N ARG A 49 11.41 4.25 -3.35
CA ARG A 49 12.79 4.76 -3.18
C ARG A 49 13.51 4.19 -1.96
N LYS A 50 12.82 4.11 -0.81
CA LYS A 50 13.43 3.69 0.47
C LYS A 50 13.30 2.19 0.72
N TYR A 51 12.19 1.60 0.28
CA TYR A 51 11.86 0.20 0.55
C TYR A 51 11.98 -0.70 -0.69
N ASN A 52 12.39 -0.15 -1.83
CA ASN A 52 12.65 -0.86 -3.09
C ASN A 52 11.45 -1.64 -3.65
N TRP A 53 10.22 -1.22 -3.37
CA TRP A 53 9.03 -1.88 -3.93
C TRP A 53 8.82 -1.48 -5.39
N PRO A 54 8.71 -2.43 -6.33
CA PRO A 54 8.48 -2.16 -7.75
C PRO A 54 6.99 -1.89 -8.02
N ILE A 55 6.47 -0.79 -7.46
CA ILE A 55 5.06 -0.40 -7.61
C ILE A 55 4.84 0.19 -9.01
N GLU A 56 3.84 -0.28 -9.72
CA GLU A 56 3.41 0.28 -11.00
C GLU A 56 2.44 1.44 -10.78
N THR A 57 2.28 2.30 -11.78
CA THR A 57 1.40 3.46 -11.68
C THR A 57 0.72 3.62 -13.02
N HIS A 58 -0.60 3.48 -13.00
CA HIS A 58 -1.45 3.54 -14.17
C HIS A 58 -2.47 4.65 -13.96
N SER A 59 -2.56 5.57 -14.92
CA SER A 59 -3.52 6.68 -14.87
C SER A 59 -4.46 6.56 -16.05
N PHE A 60 -5.76 6.68 -15.79
CA PHE A 60 -6.80 6.62 -16.82
C PHE A 60 -7.79 7.77 -16.62
N PRO A 61 -8.42 8.24 -17.71
CA PRO A 61 -9.47 9.24 -17.63
C PRO A 61 -10.64 8.68 -16.82
N ALA A 62 -11.15 9.49 -15.91
CA ALA A 62 -12.30 9.21 -15.08
C ALA A 62 -13.25 10.42 -15.11
N ASN A 63 -14.50 10.23 -14.71
CA ASN A 63 -15.46 11.33 -14.58
C ASN A 63 -15.72 11.57 -13.10
N ALA A 64 -15.65 12.83 -12.67
CA ALA A 64 -16.07 13.22 -11.35
C ALA A 64 -17.60 13.12 -11.24
N ALA A 65 -18.13 13.05 -10.01
CA ALA A 65 -19.57 12.92 -9.77
C ALA A 65 -20.39 14.10 -10.33
N ASP A 66 -19.75 15.25 -10.58
CA ASP A 66 -20.32 16.45 -11.18
C ASP A 66 -20.14 16.51 -12.72
N GLY A 67 -19.66 15.43 -13.35
CA GLY A 67 -19.48 15.31 -14.80
C GLY A 67 -18.19 15.91 -15.35
N ARG A 68 -17.29 16.43 -14.49
CA ARG A 68 -16.00 16.95 -14.93
C ARG A 68 -15.04 15.82 -15.30
N ALA A 69 -14.31 16.01 -16.40
CA ALA A 69 -13.20 15.13 -16.75
C ALA A 69 -12.10 15.22 -15.67
N THR A 70 -11.75 14.08 -15.12
CA THR A 70 -10.71 13.90 -14.10
C THR A 70 -9.83 12.72 -14.49
N TRP A 71 -8.79 12.46 -13.70
CA TRP A 71 -7.88 11.34 -13.89
C TRP A 71 -7.88 10.51 -12.61
N ALA A 72 -8.10 9.21 -12.74
CA ALA A 72 -7.87 8.25 -11.68
C ALA A 72 -6.44 7.70 -11.82
N THR A 73 -5.74 7.58 -10.70
CA THR A 73 -4.41 6.94 -10.66
C THR A 73 -4.47 5.74 -9.73
N VAL A 74 -4.10 4.58 -10.27
CA VAL A 74 -4.06 3.31 -9.55
C VAL A 74 -2.61 2.88 -9.38
N TYR A 75 -2.33 2.30 -8.22
CA TYR A 75 -1.04 1.73 -7.87
C TYR A 75 -1.20 0.24 -7.67
N SER A 76 -0.32 -0.54 -8.28
CA SER A 76 -0.35 -2.01 -8.21
C SER A 76 1.06 -2.58 -8.01
N LEU A 77 1.14 -3.83 -7.58
CA LEU A 77 2.35 -4.63 -7.62
C LEU A 77 2.20 -5.71 -8.70
N PRO A 78 3.26 -6.06 -9.44
CA PRO A 78 3.23 -7.22 -10.31
C PRO A 78 2.91 -8.48 -9.50
N GLN A 79 2.04 -9.36 -10.02
CA GLN A 79 1.67 -10.59 -9.31
C GLN A 79 2.88 -11.44 -8.86
N PRO A 80 3.94 -11.64 -9.69
CA PRO A 80 5.12 -12.39 -9.25
C PRO A 80 5.85 -11.75 -8.06
N VAL A 81 5.77 -10.42 -7.91
CA VAL A 81 6.36 -9.70 -6.77
C VAL A 81 5.53 -9.91 -5.52
N ILE A 82 4.20 -9.93 -5.64
CA ILE A 82 3.30 -10.24 -4.52
C ILE A 82 3.58 -11.65 -4.02
N ASP A 83 3.60 -12.64 -4.91
CA ASP A 83 3.81 -14.05 -4.55
C ASP A 83 5.16 -14.22 -3.83
N ALA A 84 6.24 -13.70 -4.43
CA ALA A 84 7.58 -13.75 -3.83
C ALA A 84 7.66 -13.00 -2.48
N ALA A 85 6.94 -11.89 -2.33
CA ALA A 85 6.89 -11.16 -1.07
C ALA A 85 6.14 -11.95 0.02
N LEU A 86 5.02 -12.58 -0.32
CA LEU A 86 4.23 -13.39 0.60
C LEU A 86 4.98 -14.63 1.07
N GLU A 87 5.76 -15.27 0.19
CA GLU A 87 6.65 -16.38 0.52
C GLU A 87 7.80 -15.95 1.44
N ARG A 88 8.35 -14.75 1.23
CA ARG A 88 9.46 -14.19 2.04
C ARG A 88 9.03 -13.61 3.39
N GLY A 89 7.93 -14.07 3.97
CA GLY A 89 7.42 -13.62 5.27
C GLY A 89 6.39 -12.48 5.20
N GLY A 90 5.91 -12.12 4.01
CA GLY A 90 4.82 -11.15 3.86
C GLY A 90 3.54 -11.60 4.57
N ARG A 91 3.26 -12.91 4.61
CA ARG A 91 2.12 -13.48 5.35
C ARG A 91 2.20 -13.21 6.86
N ASP A 92 3.37 -13.40 7.45
CA ASP A 92 3.59 -13.16 8.88
C ASP A 92 3.58 -11.66 9.19
N TRP A 93 4.16 -10.84 8.30
CA TRP A 93 4.10 -9.39 8.43
C TRP A 93 2.65 -8.88 8.40
N LEU A 94 1.81 -9.34 7.46
CA LEU A 94 0.38 -9.00 7.40
C LEU A 94 -0.37 -9.43 8.66
N ARG A 95 -0.09 -10.65 9.16
CA ARG A 95 -0.65 -11.15 10.42
C ARG A 95 -0.27 -10.27 11.60
N SER A 96 1.00 -9.88 11.72
CA SER A 96 1.50 -9.02 12.81
C SER A 96 0.77 -7.67 12.82
N ARG A 97 0.54 -7.08 11.64
CA ARG A 97 -0.24 -5.84 11.50
C ARG A 97 -1.68 -6.01 11.95
N LYS A 98 -2.35 -7.10 11.56
CA LYS A 98 -3.75 -7.38 11.96
C LYS A 98 -3.88 -7.53 13.48
N VAL A 99 -2.93 -8.23 14.11
CA VAL A 99 -2.88 -8.37 15.58
C VAL A 99 -2.63 -7.01 16.23
N ALA A 100 -1.64 -6.26 15.78
CA ALA A 100 -1.28 -4.96 16.34
C ALA A 100 -2.44 -3.93 16.22
N ARG A 101 -3.14 -3.92 15.08
CA ARG A 101 -4.33 -3.07 14.88
C ARG A 101 -5.47 -3.41 15.83
N ARG A 102 -5.72 -4.70 16.07
CA ARG A 102 -6.73 -5.15 17.05
C ARG A 102 -6.34 -4.78 18.47
N GLY A 103 -5.05 -4.84 18.80
CA GLY A 103 -4.53 -4.37 20.08
C GLY A 103 -4.80 -2.90 20.30
N LEU A 104 -4.52 -2.05 19.30
CA LEU A 104 -4.77 -0.61 19.37
C LEU A 104 -6.26 -0.31 19.58
N ALA A 105 -7.14 -0.91 18.77
CA ALA A 105 -8.58 -0.67 18.87
C ALA A 105 -9.20 -1.03 20.23
N ARG A 106 -8.60 -1.97 20.98
CA ARG A 106 -9.05 -2.33 22.34
C ARG A 106 -8.55 -1.40 23.43
N LEU A 107 -7.55 -0.56 23.14
CA LEU A 107 -7.05 0.45 24.09
C LEU A 107 -7.85 1.76 23.98
N ASP A 108 -8.57 1.96 22.88
CA ASP A 108 -9.43 3.10 22.62
C ASP A 108 -10.89 2.88 23.10
N GLU A 109 -11.20 1.69 23.67
CA GLU A 109 -12.48 1.31 24.30
C GLU A 109 -12.39 1.44 25.82
#